data_AF-F6GUL0-F1
#
_entry.id   AF-F6GUL0-F1
#
_cell.length_a   1.000
_cell.length_b   1.000
_cell.length_c   1.000
_cell.angle_alpha   90.00
_cell.angle_beta   90.00
_cell.angle_gamma   90.00
#
_symmetry.space_group_name_H-M   'P 1'
#
loop_
_entity.id
_entity.type
_entity.pdbx_description
1 polymer ?
#
loop_
_entity_poly.entity_id
_entity_poly.type
_entity_poly.pdbx_seq_one_letter_code
_entity_poly.pdbx_strand_id
1 'polypeptide(L)'
;MRPNNILVNHDYEALLEDFGLARTQQEDSDHSSETIVVRTLGYVAPEYAESGKAYKRTDVYSFGVVLLQLITGLETTDKELKGKSLVEWARPLLKEGNYPDLIDKRIVDSHDVHQLLWMVCVAEKCLSKDPHKQLPMENVCVA
;
A
#
# COMPACT_ATOMS: atom_id res chain seq x y z
N MET A 1 1.02 2.32 7.22
CA MET A 1 2.00 1.20 7.08
C MET A 1 3.16 1.59 6.13
N ARG A 2 4.38 1.07 6.31
CA ARG A 2 5.56 1.33 5.43
C ARG A 2 6.39 0.06 5.26
N PRO A 3 7.10 -0.17 4.13
CA PRO A 3 7.98 -1.33 3.97
C PRO A 3 9.11 -1.39 5.00
N ASN A 4 9.73 -0.25 5.34
CA ASN A 4 10.80 -0.20 6.36
C ASN A 4 10.31 -0.54 7.78
N ASN A 5 9.00 -0.58 7.98
CA ASN A 5 8.36 -1.03 9.21
C ASN A 5 7.96 -2.52 9.13
N ILE A 6 8.32 -3.23 8.04
CA ILE A 6 8.11 -4.67 7.84
C ILE A 6 9.49 -5.32 7.81
N LEU A 7 9.88 -5.91 8.95
CA LEU A 7 11.05 -6.76 9.05
C LEU A 7 10.76 -8.14 8.49
N VAL A 8 11.81 -8.83 8.06
CA VAL A 8 11.75 -10.23 7.66
C VAL A 8 12.79 -10.98 8.47
N ASN A 9 12.38 -12.03 9.19
CA ASN A 9 13.31 -12.88 9.96
C ASN A 9 14.03 -13.90 9.06
N HIS A 10 14.91 -14.72 9.64
CA HIS A 10 15.67 -15.73 8.89
C HIS A 10 14.81 -16.83 8.24
N ASP A 11 13.57 -16.98 8.70
CA ASP A 11 12.59 -17.94 8.19
C ASP A 11 11.64 -17.30 7.14
N TYR A 12 11.94 -16.09 6.68
CA TYR A 12 11.14 -15.30 5.75
C TYR A 12 9.75 -14.89 6.28
N GLU A 13 9.55 -14.89 7.60
CA GLU A 13 8.32 -14.41 8.21
C GLU A 13 8.36 -12.89 8.35
N ALA A 14 7.28 -12.23 7.92
CA ALA A 14 7.12 -10.79 8.01
C ALA A 14 6.69 -10.37 9.44
N LEU A 15 7.47 -9.47 10.05
CA LEU A 15 7.24 -8.90 11.38
C LEU A 15 7.05 -7.39 11.24
N LEU A 16 6.03 -6.83 11.88
CA LEU A 16 5.85 -5.37 11.91
C LEU A 16 6.68 -4.76 13.05
N GLU A 17 7.59 -3.87 12.70
CA GLU A 17 8.34 -3.05 13.65
C GLU A 17 7.83 -1.61 13.59
N ASP A 18 7.90 -0.91 14.72
CA ASP A 18 7.49 0.50 14.89
C ASP A 18 5.96 0.74 14.98
N PHE A 19 5.43 0.49 16.18
CA PHE A 19 4.12 0.95 16.67
C PHE A 19 4.16 2.40 17.23
N GLY A 20 5.27 3.14 17.09
CA GLY A 20 5.44 4.47 17.71
C GLY A 20 4.43 5.52 17.22
N LEU A 21 3.72 5.23 16.12
CA LEU A 21 2.66 6.05 15.53
C LEU A 21 1.27 5.39 15.63
N ALA A 22 1.15 4.22 16.25
CA ALA A 22 -0.12 3.53 16.42
C ALA A 22 -1.03 4.34 17.35
N ARG A 23 -2.26 4.64 16.91
CA ARG A 23 -3.25 5.36 17.72
C ARG A 23 -4.36 4.40 18.13
N THR A 24 -4.55 4.26 19.44
CA THR A 24 -5.77 3.65 19.99
C THR A 24 -6.93 4.61 19.74
N GLN A 25 -7.96 4.16 19.03
CA GLN A 25 -9.17 4.94 18.82
C GLN A 25 -9.98 4.88 20.12
N GLN A 26 -9.71 5.78 21.06
CA GLN A 26 -10.57 5.97 22.21
C GLN A 26 -11.75 6.84 21.76
N GLU A 27 -12.98 6.34 21.98
CA GLU A 27 -14.20 7.14 21.85
C GLU A 27 -14.07 8.32 22.84
N ASP A 28 -14.41 9.52 22.39
CA ASP A 28 -14.31 10.81 23.10
C ASP A 28 -12.94 11.48 23.14
N SER A 29 -12.65 12.29 22.11
CA SER A 29 -12.42 13.74 22.27
C SER A 29 -12.01 14.40 20.96
N ASP A 30 -12.66 15.53 20.67
CA ASP A 30 -12.49 16.45 19.53
C ASP A 30 -11.14 17.20 19.52
N HIS A 31 -10.05 16.55 19.93
CA HIS A 31 -8.73 17.15 19.97
C HIS A 31 -7.79 16.44 18.99
N SER A 32 -8.08 16.62 17.70
CA SER A 32 -7.15 16.32 16.61
C SER A 32 -5.96 17.26 16.68
N SER A 33 -4.98 16.94 17.51
CA SER A 33 -3.68 17.61 17.48
C SER A 33 -3.00 17.26 16.16
N GLU A 34 -2.94 18.25 15.28
CA GLU A 34 -2.17 18.28 14.04
C GLU A 34 -0.68 18.07 14.35
N THR A 35 -0.27 16.82 14.45
CA THR A 35 1.14 16.49 14.34
C THR A 35 1.42 16.42 12.85
N ILE A 36 2.13 17.43 12.34
CA ILE A 36 2.80 17.38 11.03
C ILE A 36 3.86 16.28 11.13
N VAL A 37 3.41 15.03 11.07
CA VAL A 37 4.28 13.88 11.01
C VAL A 37 4.94 13.95 9.65
N VAL A 38 6.27 13.98 9.63
CA VAL A 38 7.08 13.77 8.43
C VAL A 38 6.73 12.37 7.90
N ARG A 39 5.66 12.27 7.10
CA ARG A 39 5.28 11.04 6.42
C ARG A 39 6.10 10.93 5.15
N THR A 40 6.67 9.76 4.93
CA THR A 40 7.45 9.45 3.73
C THR A 40 6.59 9.62 2.48
N LEU A 41 7.06 10.46 1.55
CA LEU A 41 6.40 10.75 0.27
C LEU A 41 6.13 9.42 -0.47
N GLY A 42 4.89 9.19 -0.92
CA GLY A 42 4.50 8.03 -1.73
C GLY A 42 3.58 7.00 -1.06
N TYR A 43 3.46 6.97 0.27
CA TYR A 43 2.57 6.04 1.01
C TYR A 43 1.34 6.71 1.63
N VAL A 44 1.23 8.03 1.47
CA VAL A 44 0.15 8.81 2.08
C VAL A 44 -1.10 8.68 1.22
N ALA A 45 -2.19 8.22 1.84
CA ALA A 45 -3.49 8.16 1.20
C ALA A 45 -3.99 9.58 0.89
N PRO A 46 -4.59 9.83 -0.29
CA PRO A 46 -5.02 11.17 -0.70
C PRO A 46 -5.98 11.81 0.30
N GLU A 47 -6.90 11.04 0.88
CA GLU A 47 -7.84 11.50 1.90
C GLU A 47 -7.16 11.93 3.21
N TYR A 48 -6.00 11.35 3.53
CA TYR A 48 -5.20 11.80 4.66
C TYR A 48 -4.49 13.11 4.35
N ALA A 49 -3.98 13.28 3.13
CA ALA A 49 -3.34 14.53 2.72
C ALA A 49 -4.32 15.71 2.74
N GLU A 50 -5.60 15.46 2.46
CA GLU A 50 -6.66 16.46 2.48
C GLU A 50 -7.20 16.76 3.89
N SER A 51 -7.39 15.73 4.74
CA SER A 51 -8.07 15.89 6.03
C SER A 51 -7.15 15.92 7.26
N GLY A 52 -5.90 15.47 7.13
CA GLY A 52 -4.96 15.27 8.23
C GLY A 52 -5.35 14.16 9.23
N LYS A 53 -6.48 13.48 9.01
CA LYS A 53 -7.04 12.50 9.95
C LYS A 53 -6.64 11.08 9.57
N ALA A 54 -6.02 10.36 10.51
CA ALA A 54 -5.68 8.95 10.35
C ALA A 54 -6.93 8.07 10.53
N TYR A 55 -7.18 7.19 9.57
CA TYR A 55 -8.27 6.21 9.61
C TYR A 55 -7.74 4.83 9.23
N LYS A 56 -8.47 3.76 9.60
CA LYS A 56 -8.17 2.37 9.18
C LYS A 56 -7.92 2.25 7.67
N ARG A 57 -8.63 3.04 6.86
CA ARG A 57 -8.51 3.11 5.39
C ARG A 57 -7.16 3.62 4.89
N THR A 58 -6.51 4.51 5.66
CA THR A 58 -5.20 5.06 5.30
C THR A 58 -4.09 4.00 5.41
N ASP A 59 -4.25 3.02 6.31
CA ASP A 59 -3.37 1.85 6.39
C ASP A 59 -3.63 0.84 5.27
N VAL A 60 -4.89 0.64 4.88
CA VAL A 60 -5.23 -0.17 3.70
C VAL A 60 -4.59 0.40 2.44
N TYR A 61 -4.66 1.72 2.24
CA TYR A 61 -3.99 2.37 1.10
C TYR A 61 -2.48 2.13 1.14
N SER A 62 -1.86 2.36 2.30
CA SER A 62 -0.43 2.14 2.49
C SER A 62 -0.01 0.71 2.19
N PHE A 63 -0.83 -0.27 2.60
CA PHE A 63 -0.64 -1.69 2.30
C PHE A 63 -0.72 -1.98 0.79
N GLY A 64 -1.69 -1.38 0.09
CA GLY A 64 -1.78 -1.47 -1.37
C GLY A 64 -0.52 -0.95 -2.09
N VAL A 65 0.10 0.11 -1.58
CA VAL A 65 1.38 0.61 -2.12
C VAL A 65 2.50 -0.41 -1.90
N VAL A 66 2.58 -1.03 -0.72
CA VAL A 66 3.56 -2.09 -0.43
C VAL A 66 3.37 -3.28 -1.37
N LEU A 67 2.14 -3.73 -1.60
CA LEU A 67 1.85 -4.80 -2.55
C LEU A 67 2.32 -4.46 -3.96
N LEU A 68 2.08 -3.23 -4.44
CA LEU A 68 2.60 -2.80 -5.73
C LEU A 68 4.12 -2.84 -5.80
N GLN A 69 4.82 -2.48 -4.73
CA GLN A 69 6.29 -2.60 -4.70
C GLN A 69 6.76 -4.04 -4.76
N LEU A 70 6.06 -4.96 -4.09
CA LEU A 70 6.39 -6.39 -4.15
C LEU A 70 6.17 -6.97 -5.54
N ILE A 71 5.08 -6.57 -6.22
CA ILE A 71 4.75 -7.03 -7.57
C ILE A 71 5.73 -6.46 -8.61
N THR A 72 6.05 -5.17 -8.51
CA THR A 72 6.82 -4.43 -9.52
C THR A 72 8.32 -4.45 -9.27
N GLY A 73 8.75 -4.68 -8.03
CA GLY A 73 10.14 -4.53 -7.61
C GLY A 73 10.64 -3.08 -7.58
N LEU A 74 9.76 -2.09 -7.76
CA LEU A 74 10.10 -0.67 -7.86
C LEU A 74 9.92 0.06 -6.52
N GLU A 75 10.75 1.08 -6.28
CA GLU A 75 10.53 2.03 -5.19
C GLU A 75 9.45 3.06 -5.54
N THR A 76 8.83 3.68 -4.53
CA THR A 76 7.75 4.68 -4.74
C THR A 76 8.17 5.92 -5.53
N THR A 77 9.48 6.17 -5.60
CA THR A 77 10.11 7.29 -6.32
C THR A 77 11.20 6.83 -7.32
N ASP A 78 11.09 5.60 -7.82
CA ASP A 78 12.05 5.03 -8.76
C ASP A 78 12.22 5.89 -10.02
N LYS A 79 13.44 5.95 -10.55
CA LYS A 79 13.77 6.70 -11.77
C LYS A 79 13.01 6.19 -12.99
N GLU A 80 12.67 4.91 -13.03
CA GLU A 80 11.86 4.30 -14.09
C GLU A 80 10.45 4.90 -14.17
N LEU A 81 9.95 5.50 -13.08
CA LEU A 81 8.64 6.13 -13.00
C LEU A 81 8.60 7.52 -13.65
N LYS A 82 9.74 8.04 -14.16
CA LYS A 82 9.83 9.33 -14.88
C LYS A 82 9.20 10.51 -14.12
N GLY A 83 9.39 10.55 -12.80
CA GLY A 83 8.86 11.60 -11.93
C GLY A 83 7.40 11.44 -11.52
N LYS A 84 6.76 10.32 -11.86
CA LYS A 84 5.45 9.92 -11.30
C LYS A 84 5.63 9.13 -10.01
N SER A 85 4.62 9.14 -9.15
CA SER A 85 4.56 8.16 -8.06
C SER A 85 4.24 6.75 -8.60
N LEU A 86 4.64 5.72 -7.87
CA LEU A 86 4.37 4.31 -8.24
C LEU A 86 2.88 4.06 -8.51
N VAL A 87 2.00 4.61 -7.67
CA VAL A 87 0.55 4.46 -7.83
C VAL A 87 0.04 5.16 -9.09
N GLU A 88 0.55 6.34 -9.42
CA GLU A 88 0.16 7.06 -10.64
C GLU A 88 0.62 6.35 -11.91
N TRP A 89 1.80 5.73 -11.86
CA TRP A 89 2.33 4.94 -12.95
C TRP A 89 1.56 3.61 -13.13
N ALA A 90 1.25 2.91 -12.04
CA ALA A 90 0.56 1.62 -12.07
C ALA A 90 -0.94 1.74 -12.39
N ARG A 91 -1.58 2.86 -12.05
CA ARG A 91 -3.03 3.08 -12.22
C ARG A 91 -3.58 2.81 -13.63
N PRO A 92 -2.97 3.29 -14.73
CA PRO A 92 -3.44 2.92 -16.08
C PRO A 92 -3.33 1.42 -16.34
N LEU A 93 -2.22 0.79 -15.94
CA LEU A 93 -1.98 -0.66 -16.13
C LEU A 93 -3.01 -1.51 -15.37
N LEU A 94 -3.33 -1.13 -14.13
CA LEU A 94 -4.38 -1.77 -13.33
C LEU A 94 -5.76 -1.64 -13.99
N LYS A 95 -6.10 -0.45 -14.51
CA LYS A 95 -7.40 -0.22 -15.17
C LYS A 95 -7.56 -0.97 -16.50
N GLU A 96 -6.48 -1.08 -17.25
CA GLU A 96 -6.46 -1.76 -18.55
C GLU A 96 -6.32 -3.28 -18.41
N GLY A 97 -6.10 -3.78 -17.20
CA GLY A 97 -5.87 -5.20 -16.94
C GLY A 97 -4.52 -5.70 -17.48
N ASN A 98 -3.58 -4.78 -17.74
CA ASN A 98 -2.27 -5.11 -18.29
C ASN A 98 -1.30 -5.46 -17.16
N TYR A 99 -1.52 -6.64 -16.57
CA TYR A 99 -0.75 -7.15 -15.44
C TYR A 99 0.67 -7.59 -15.78
N PRO A 100 0.98 -8.17 -16.96
CA PRO A 100 2.35 -8.57 -17.29
C PRO A 100 3.37 -7.42 -17.21
N ASP A 101 2.96 -6.21 -17.59
CA ASP A 101 3.81 -5.01 -17.54
C ASP A 101 4.03 -4.47 -16.12
N LEU A 102 3.25 -4.95 -15.14
CA LEU A 102 3.45 -4.65 -13.71
C LEU A 102 4.46 -5.59 -13.06
N ILE A 103 4.76 -6.75 -13.64
CA ILE A 103 5.54 -7.79 -12.96
C ILE A 103 7.02 -7.46 -13.02
N ASP A 104 7.71 -7.58 -11.89
CA ASP A 104 9.16 -7.51 -11.82
C ASP A 104 9.78 -8.58 -12.76
N LYS A 105 10.66 -8.12 -13.65
CA LYS A 105 11.40 -8.97 -14.60
C LYS A 105 12.19 -10.09 -13.90
N ARG A 106 12.55 -9.92 -12.64
CA ARG A 106 13.26 -10.93 -11.83
C ARG A 106 12.40 -12.12 -11.45
N ILE A 107 11.07 -11.96 -11.38
CA ILE A 107 10.14 -13.03 -10.95
C ILE A 107 9.23 -13.51 -12.08
N VAL A 108 9.35 -12.95 -13.29
CA VAL A 108 8.45 -13.22 -14.43
C VAL A 108 8.35 -14.71 -14.78
N ASP A 109 9.41 -15.50 -14.60
CA ASP A 109 9.43 -16.92 -14.91
C ASP A 109 9.31 -17.83 -13.66
N SER A 110 9.23 -17.25 -12.45
CA SER A 110 9.33 -17.98 -11.19
C SER A 110 8.19 -17.68 -10.21
N HIS A 111 7.04 -17.23 -10.69
CA HIS A 111 5.87 -16.89 -9.87
C HIS A 111 4.68 -17.80 -10.18
N ASP A 112 3.81 -17.99 -9.19
CA ASP A 112 2.49 -18.57 -9.42
C ASP A 112 1.54 -17.49 -9.98
N VAL A 113 1.04 -17.72 -11.19
CA VAL A 113 0.21 -16.76 -11.93
C VAL A 113 -1.08 -16.45 -11.16
N HIS A 114 -1.67 -17.43 -10.49
CA HIS A 114 -2.91 -17.22 -9.74
C HIS A 114 -2.64 -16.34 -8.51
N GLN A 115 -1.62 -16.66 -7.72
CA GLN A 115 -1.24 -15.85 -6.55
C GLN A 115 -0.91 -14.41 -6.94
N LEU A 116 -0.16 -14.22 -8.03
CA LEU A 116 0.19 -12.88 -8.48
C LEU A 116 -1.03 -12.08 -8.94
N LEU A 117 -1.93 -12.72 -9.70
CA LEU A 117 -3.19 -12.09 -10.10
C LEU A 117 -4.04 -11.70 -8.87
N TRP A 118 -4.06 -12.54 -7.84
CA TRP A 118 -4.71 -12.24 -6.57
C TRP A 118 -4.07 -11.03 -5.88
N MET A 119 -2.74 -10.98 -5.78
CA MET A 119 -2.02 -9.83 -5.21
C MET A 119 -2.35 -8.54 -5.97
N VAL A 120 -2.41 -8.58 -7.30
CA VAL A 120 -2.78 -7.43 -8.13
C VAL A 120 -4.23 -6.98 -7.85
N CYS A 121 -5.17 -7.91 -7.80
CA CYS A 121 -6.58 -7.63 -7.48
C CYS A 121 -6.73 -6.99 -6.08
N VAL A 122 -5.99 -7.50 -5.09
CA VAL A 122 -5.99 -6.93 -3.73
C VAL A 122 -5.37 -5.53 -3.76
N ALA A 123 -4.23 -5.34 -4.41
CA ALA A 123 -3.58 -4.04 -4.55
C ALA A 123 -4.49 -3.01 -5.22
N GLU A 124 -5.18 -3.38 -6.29
CA GLU A 124 -6.14 -2.51 -6.99
C GLU A 124 -7.27 -2.07 -6.05
N LYS A 125 -7.88 -3.01 -5.31
CA LYS A 125 -8.96 -2.72 -4.36
C LYS A 125 -8.46 -1.82 -3.21
N CYS A 126 -7.26 -2.07 -2.69
CA CYS A 126 -6.65 -1.25 -1.65
C CYS A 126 -6.38 0.21 -2.10
N LEU A 127 -6.09 0.41 -3.39
CA LEU A 127 -5.74 1.72 -3.99
C LEU A 127 -6.92 2.43 -4.67
N SER A 128 -8.13 1.89 -4.52
CA SER A 128 -9.36 2.51 -5.01
C SER A 128 -9.54 3.91 -4.42
N LYS A 129 -9.90 4.89 -5.27
CA LYS A 129 -10.28 6.24 -4.82
C LYS A 129 -11.66 6.26 -4.15
N ASP A 130 -12.49 5.26 -4.41
CA ASP A 130 -13.80 5.13 -3.80
C ASP A 130 -13.67 4.39 -2.46
N PRO A 131 -13.93 5.06 -1.32
CA PRO A 131 -13.80 4.46 0.00
C PRO A 131 -14.76 3.30 0.26
N HIS A 132 -15.84 3.19 -0.51
CA HIS A 132 -16.80 2.08 -0.41
C HIS A 132 -16.36 0.83 -1.18
N LYS A 133 -15.42 0.98 -2.12
CA LYS A 133 -14.83 -0.14 -2.88
C LYS A 133 -13.53 -0.66 -2.27
N GLN A 134 -12.99 0.05 -1.28
CA GLN A 134 -11.80 -0.36 -0.56
C GLN A 134 -12.14 -1.50 0.41
N LEU A 135 -11.40 -2.61 0.35
CA LEU A 135 -11.61 -3.72 1.27
C LEU A 135 -11.12 -3.33 2.69
N PRO A 136 -11.87 -3.67 3.75
CA PRO A 136 -11.33 -3.57 5.10
C PRO A 136 -10.21 -4.59 5.29
N MET A 137 -9.21 -4.29 6.12
CA MET A 137 -8.03 -5.16 6.34
C MET A 137 -8.42 -6.61 6.72
N GLU A 138 -9.52 -6.80 7.45
CA GLU A 138 -10.06 -8.11 7.81
C GLU A 138 -10.41 -8.99 6.60
N ASN A 139 -10.82 -8.39 5.48
CA ASN A 139 -11.13 -9.11 4.24
C ASN A 139 -9.92 -9.22 3.30
N VAL A 140 -8.82 -8.55 3.63
CA VAL A 140 -7.54 -8.65 2.93
C VAL A 140 -6.73 -9.85 3.46
N CYS A 141 -6.82 -10.15 4.75
CA CYS A 141 -6.07 -11.24 5.39
C CYS A 141 -6.70 -12.64 5.24
N VAL A 142 -7.95 -12.74 4.78
CA VAL A 142 -8.74 -14.00 4.78
C VAL A 142 -9.04 -14.51 3.36
N ALA A 143 -8.54 -13.81 2.33
CA ALA A 143 -8.78 -14.16 0.92
C ALA A 143 -7.64 -14.98 0.32
#